data_AF-A0A1B6EYI3-F1
#
_entry.id   AF-A0A1B6EYI3-F1
#
_cell.length_a   1.000
_cell.length_b   1.000
_cell.length_c   1.000
_cell.angle_alpha   90.00
_cell.angle_beta   90.00
_cell.angle_gamma   90.00
#
_symmetry.space_group_name_H-M   'P 1'
#
loop_
_entity.id
_entity.type
_entity.pdbx_description
1 polymer ?
#
loop_
_entity_poly.entity_id
_entity_poly.type
_entity_poly.pdbx_seq_one_letter_code
_entity_poly.pdbx_strand_id
1 'polypeptide(L)'
;VNLLQTLPEADRSKDRLSELLDDRSLGFLCPLLRIQAELWNQLEADQNPSALYKWIKDNLEPAHHVDKSFISALVTVVVKFISQEASGADKCQEREKALLEKYKPVLNAFLNNHTDLQVVAVYALQTYCFSLDFPKGMLLRWFINLYDLEVIEEDAFLKWSEDITDAYPGKGTALFQVNTWLTWLETVSSEEEDEEDA
;
A
#
# COMPACT_ATOMS: atom_id res chain seq x y z
N VAL A 1 10.96 -20.33 -5.69
CA VAL A 1 12.31 -20.30 -5.07
C VAL A 1 12.47 -18.94 -4.40
N ASN A 2 12.78 -18.88 -3.10
CA ASN A 2 13.02 -17.60 -2.42
C ASN A 2 14.43 -17.12 -2.77
N LEU A 3 14.54 -16.25 -3.78
CA LEU A 3 15.83 -15.77 -4.30
C LEU A 3 16.64 -15.02 -3.23
N LEU A 4 15.97 -14.36 -2.28
CA LEU A 4 16.61 -13.70 -1.14
C LEU A 4 17.34 -14.71 -0.25
N GLN A 5 16.80 -15.92 -0.07
CA GLN A 5 17.46 -16.98 0.70
C GLN A 5 18.62 -17.65 -0.05
N THR A 6 18.74 -17.42 -1.36
CA THR A 6 19.88 -17.89 -2.15
C THR A 6 21.09 -16.96 -2.10
N LEU A 7 20.91 -15.74 -1.56
CA LEU A 7 21.99 -14.78 -1.37
C LEU A 7 22.79 -15.05 -0.08
N PRO A 8 24.10 -14.71 -0.06
CA PRO A 8 24.89 -14.64 1.17
C PRO A 8 24.22 -13.76 2.22
N GLU A 9 24.35 -14.09 3.50
CA GLU A 9 23.67 -13.37 4.60
C GLU A 9 23.92 -11.86 4.62
N ALA A 10 25.12 -11.42 4.24
CA ALA A 10 25.47 -10.01 4.15
C ALA A 10 24.70 -9.24 3.06
N ASP A 11 24.22 -9.94 2.03
CA ASP A 11 23.52 -9.37 0.87
C ASP A 11 22.01 -9.62 0.91
N ARG A 12 21.46 -10.20 2.00
CA ARG A 12 20.03 -10.51 2.14
C ARG A 12 19.17 -9.27 2.41
N SER A 13 19.20 -8.31 1.49
CA SER A 13 18.26 -7.19 1.45
C SER A 13 17.54 -7.15 0.10
N LYS A 14 16.34 -6.57 0.08
CA LYS A 14 15.57 -6.39 -1.16
C LYS A 14 16.29 -5.45 -2.12
N ASP A 15 16.91 -4.41 -1.60
CA ASP A 15 17.66 -3.43 -2.39
C ASP A 15 18.87 -4.11 -3.06
N ARG A 16 19.62 -4.92 -2.31
CA ARG A 16 20.78 -5.62 -2.84
C ARG A 16 20.40 -6.73 -3.83
N LEU A 17 19.31 -7.44 -3.56
CA LEU A 17 18.75 -8.39 -4.52
C LEU A 17 18.33 -7.68 -5.81
N SER A 18 17.70 -6.50 -5.74
CA SER A 18 17.33 -5.72 -6.92
C SER A 18 18.56 -5.32 -7.75
N GLU A 19 19.58 -4.74 -7.11
CA GLU A 19 20.85 -4.38 -7.78
C GLU A 19 21.50 -5.59 -8.48
N LEU A 20 21.58 -6.73 -7.79
CA LEU A 20 22.20 -7.95 -8.34
C LEU A 20 21.40 -8.53 -9.52
N LEU A 21 20.07 -8.39 -9.51
CA LEU A 21 19.23 -8.81 -10.62
C LEU A 21 19.39 -7.88 -11.81
N ASP A 22 19.52 -6.57 -11.60
CA ASP A 22 19.74 -5.60 -12.68
C ASP A 22 21.13 -5.75 -13.31
N ASP A 23 22.18 -5.90 -12.49
CA ASP A 23 23.58 -6.15 -12.91
C ASP A 23 23.72 -7.39 -13.80
N ARG A 24 22.81 -8.37 -13.62
CA ARG A 24 22.81 -9.65 -14.34
C ARG A 24 21.73 -9.73 -15.43
N SER A 25 20.98 -8.66 -15.68
CA SER A 25 19.81 -8.66 -16.58
C SER A 25 18.77 -9.73 -16.23
N LEU A 26 18.70 -10.09 -14.94
CA LEU A 26 17.79 -11.05 -14.34
C LEU A 26 16.59 -10.37 -13.65
N GLY A 27 16.35 -9.07 -13.87
CA GLY A 27 15.20 -8.35 -13.31
C GLY A 27 13.84 -9.03 -13.58
N PHE A 28 13.75 -9.85 -14.63
CA PHE A 28 12.57 -10.69 -14.91
C PHE A 28 12.31 -11.78 -13.85
N LEU A 29 13.29 -12.14 -13.03
CA LEU A 29 13.14 -13.11 -11.94
C LEU A 29 12.44 -12.52 -10.72
N CYS A 30 12.42 -11.19 -10.59
CA CYS A 30 11.63 -10.48 -9.59
C CYS A 30 10.92 -9.26 -10.24
N PRO A 31 9.92 -9.50 -11.10
CA PRO A 31 9.20 -8.42 -11.78
C PRO A 31 8.62 -7.38 -10.81
N LEU A 32 8.21 -7.84 -9.62
CA LEU A 32 7.72 -6.99 -8.54
C LEU A 32 8.78 -5.99 -8.02
N LEU A 33 10.02 -6.44 -7.79
CA LEU A 33 11.09 -5.57 -7.29
C LEU A 33 11.46 -4.54 -8.36
N ARG A 34 11.51 -4.95 -9.63
CA ARG A 34 11.75 -4.04 -10.75
C ARG A 34 10.67 -2.98 -10.86
N ILE A 35 9.39 -3.37 -10.82
CA ILE A 35 8.27 -2.42 -10.87
C ILE A 35 8.30 -1.47 -9.67
N GLN A 36 8.58 -1.96 -8.46
CA GLN A 36 8.73 -1.09 -7.29
C GLN A 36 9.85 -0.06 -7.46
N ALA A 37 11.01 -0.47 -7.97
CA ALA A 37 12.14 0.42 -8.23
C ALA A 37 11.81 1.44 -9.33
N GLU A 38 11.18 1.02 -10.42
CA GLU A 38 10.76 1.91 -11.50
C GLU A 38 9.73 2.95 -11.02
N LEU A 39 8.70 2.53 -10.27
CA LEU A 39 7.70 3.42 -9.67
C LEU A 39 8.35 4.42 -8.70
N TRP A 40 9.31 3.97 -7.88
CA TRP A 40 10.05 4.82 -6.96
C TRP A 40 10.86 5.90 -7.72
N ASN A 41 11.59 5.50 -8.76
CA ASN A 41 12.35 6.41 -9.60
C ASN A 41 11.46 7.47 -10.26
N GLN A 42 10.22 7.13 -10.63
CA GLN A 42 9.28 8.12 -11.15
C GLN A 42 8.87 9.15 -10.11
N LEU A 43 8.62 8.71 -8.86
CA LEU A 43 8.26 9.62 -7.77
C LEU A 43 9.41 10.57 -7.38
N GLU A 44 10.65 10.09 -7.44
CA GLU A 44 11.83 10.94 -7.21
C GLU A 44 12.08 11.94 -8.35
N ALA A 45 11.80 11.55 -9.59
CA ALA A 45 11.97 12.40 -10.76
C ALA A 45 10.88 13.49 -10.86
N ASP A 46 9.61 13.13 -10.62
CA ASP A 46 8.48 14.05 -10.64
C ASP A 46 7.42 13.66 -9.60
N GLN A 47 7.30 14.47 -8.56
CA GLN A 47 6.31 14.29 -7.48
C GLN A 47 4.87 14.65 -7.90
N ASN A 48 4.59 14.85 -9.19
CA ASN A 48 3.26 15.07 -9.73
C ASN A 48 2.52 13.74 -9.95
N PRO A 49 1.38 13.50 -9.25
CA PRO A 49 0.62 12.26 -9.41
C PRO A 49 0.18 11.99 -10.87
N SER A 50 -0.09 13.03 -11.65
CA SER A 50 -0.45 12.88 -13.06
C SER A 50 0.70 12.33 -13.91
N ALA A 51 1.95 12.65 -13.55
CA ALA A 51 3.14 12.10 -14.21
C ALA A 51 3.30 10.61 -13.88
N LEU A 52 3.13 10.23 -12.60
CA LEU A 52 3.12 8.83 -12.18
C LEU A 52 2.03 8.02 -12.91
N TYR A 53 0.79 8.54 -12.93
CA TYR A 53 -0.33 7.87 -13.61
C TYR A 53 -0.06 7.69 -15.10
N LYS A 54 0.43 8.74 -15.78
CA LYS A 54 0.80 8.67 -17.19
C LYS A 54 1.89 7.62 -17.42
N TRP A 55 2.93 7.62 -16.60
CA TRP A 55 4.01 6.64 -16.72
C TRP A 55 3.49 5.21 -16.59
N ILE A 56 2.61 4.94 -15.61
CA ILE A 56 1.98 3.63 -15.44
C ILE A 56 1.21 3.23 -16.71
N LYS A 57 0.40 4.14 -17.28
CA LYS A 57 -0.37 3.88 -18.50
C LYS A 57 0.50 3.66 -19.74
N ASP A 58 1.64 4.34 -19.82
CA ASP A 58 2.56 4.26 -20.97
C ASP A 58 3.47 3.01 -20.90
N ASN A 59 3.77 2.49 -19.71
CA ASN A 59 4.78 1.43 -19.51
C ASN A 59 4.22 0.07 -19.05
N LEU A 60 3.00 0.01 -18.51
CA LEU A 60 2.38 -1.24 -18.09
C LEU A 60 1.14 -1.56 -18.94
N GLU A 61 1.07 -2.78 -19.46
CA GLU A 61 -0.11 -3.24 -20.19
C GLU A 61 -1.36 -3.25 -19.28
N PRO A 62 -2.56 -2.97 -19.82
CA PRO A 62 -3.79 -2.91 -19.02
C PRO A 62 -4.09 -4.17 -18.20
N ALA A 63 -3.67 -5.35 -18.67
CA ALA A 63 -3.83 -6.60 -17.94
C ALA A 63 -3.11 -6.59 -16.58
N HIS A 64 -1.98 -5.89 -16.48
CA HIS A 64 -1.21 -5.80 -15.24
C HIS A 64 -1.79 -4.78 -14.24
N HIS A 65 -2.73 -3.92 -14.66
CA HIS A 65 -3.32 -2.89 -13.79
C HIS A 65 -4.20 -3.50 -12.68
N VAL A 66 -4.65 -4.75 -12.86
CA VAL A 66 -5.44 -5.51 -11.88
C VAL A 66 -4.62 -6.58 -11.15
N ASP A 67 -3.32 -6.68 -11.40
CA ASP A 67 -2.46 -7.65 -10.73
C ASP A 67 -2.23 -7.25 -9.27
N LYS A 68 -2.49 -8.19 -8.35
CA LYS A 68 -2.26 -7.98 -6.91
C LYS A 68 -0.81 -7.57 -6.61
N SER A 69 0.15 -8.11 -7.34
CA SER A 69 1.56 -7.73 -7.23
C SER A 69 1.80 -6.27 -7.62
N PHE A 70 1.19 -5.79 -8.70
CA PHE A 70 1.30 -4.39 -9.10
C PHE A 70 0.64 -3.46 -8.08
N ILE A 71 -0.57 -3.78 -7.62
CA ILE A 71 -1.26 -2.98 -6.60
C ILE A 71 -0.46 -2.89 -5.30
N SER A 72 0.08 -4.02 -4.84
CA SER A 72 0.97 -4.03 -3.67
C SER A 72 2.20 -3.15 -3.89
N ALA A 73 2.83 -3.22 -5.07
CA ALA A 73 3.97 -2.39 -5.42
C ALA A 73 3.63 -0.88 -5.40
N LEU A 74 2.56 -0.49 -6.10
CA LEU A 74 2.09 0.90 -6.19
C LEU A 74 1.80 1.48 -4.81
N VAL A 75 1.01 0.79 -4.00
CA VAL A 75 0.59 1.27 -2.68
C VAL A 75 1.80 1.37 -1.75
N THR A 76 2.67 0.37 -1.72
CA THR A 76 3.91 0.42 -0.90
C THR A 76 4.77 1.63 -1.27
N VAL A 77 4.99 1.87 -2.57
CA VAL A 77 5.82 2.98 -3.06
C VAL A 77 5.21 4.34 -2.71
N VAL A 78 3.90 4.52 -2.93
CA VAL A 78 3.19 5.76 -2.61
C VAL A 78 3.19 6.03 -1.10
N VAL A 79 2.84 5.05 -0.27
CA VAL A 79 2.82 5.20 1.20
C VAL A 79 4.22 5.50 1.74
N LYS A 80 5.26 4.81 1.23
CA LYS A 80 6.65 5.07 1.58
C LYS A 80 7.06 6.50 1.24
N PHE A 81 6.78 6.95 0.01
CA PHE A 81 7.09 8.29 -0.45
C PHE A 81 6.40 9.35 0.44
N ILE A 82 5.10 9.22 0.66
CA ILE A 82 4.34 10.15 1.50
C ILE A 82 4.90 10.21 2.92
N SER A 83 5.21 9.04 3.50
CA SER A 83 5.78 8.96 4.85
C SER A 83 7.14 9.65 4.95
N GLN A 84 7.99 9.51 3.93
CA GLN A 84 9.30 10.15 3.89
C GLN A 84 9.19 11.67 3.70
N GLU A 85 8.34 12.13 2.78
CA GLU A 85 8.14 13.56 2.52
C GLU A 85 7.42 14.29 3.68
N ALA A 86 6.63 13.58 4.47
CA ALA A 86 6.00 14.13 5.67
C ALA A 86 6.95 14.13 6.89
N SER A 87 7.97 13.27 6.88
CA SER A 87 8.94 13.15 7.98
C SER A 87 9.77 14.43 8.10
N GLY A 88 9.79 15.03 9.30
CA GLY A 88 10.54 16.26 9.58
C GLY A 88 9.72 17.56 9.46
N ALA A 89 8.44 17.49 9.09
CA ALA A 89 7.53 18.64 9.17
C ALA A 89 6.98 18.82 10.60
N ASP A 90 6.84 20.07 11.06
CA ASP A 90 6.19 20.42 12.34
C ASP A 90 4.76 19.87 12.46
N LYS A 91 4.10 19.64 11.31
CA LYS A 91 2.75 19.09 11.14
C LYS A 91 2.76 17.85 10.23
N CYS A 92 3.56 16.86 10.62
CA CYS A 92 3.78 15.64 9.84
C CYS A 92 2.47 14.94 9.45
N GLN A 93 1.49 14.84 10.35
CA GLN A 93 0.23 14.14 10.09
C GLN A 93 -0.66 14.85 9.07
N GLU A 94 -0.76 16.19 9.17
CA GLU A 94 -1.52 16.99 8.22
C GLU A 94 -0.83 17.00 6.84
N ARG A 95 0.51 17.00 6.82
CA ARG A 95 1.29 16.88 5.59
C ARG A 95 1.08 15.52 4.92
N GLU A 96 1.05 14.45 5.71
CA GLU A 96 0.76 13.08 5.26
C GLU A 96 -0.63 13.02 4.61
N LYS A 97 -1.68 13.53 5.27
CA LYS A 97 -3.05 13.57 4.74
C LYS A 97 -3.14 14.40 3.45
N ALA A 98 -2.53 15.58 3.41
CA ALA A 98 -2.54 16.44 2.22
C ALA A 98 -1.81 15.81 1.01
N LEU A 99 -0.72 15.08 1.25
CA LEU A 99 -0.05 14.32 0.20
C LEU A 99 -0.89 13.14 -0.26
N LEU A 100 -1.52 12.39 0.65
CA LEU A 100 -2.42 11.31 0.29
C LEU A 100 -3.60 11.80 -0.55
N GLU A 101 -4.21 12.92 -0.19
CA GLU A 101 -5.28 13.56 -0.98
C GLU A 101 -4.78 13.93 -2.39
N LYS A 102 -3.53 14.39 -2.53
CA LYS A 102 -2.90 14.65 -3.83
C LYS A 102 -2.76 13.37 -4.67
N TYR A 103 -2.42 12.23 -4.05
CA TYR A 103 -2.24 10.94 -4.73
C TYR A 103 -3.54 10.11 -4.86
N LYS A 104 -4.63 10.47 -4.17
CA LYS A 104 -5.95 9.83 -4.25
C LYS A 104 -6.39 9.53 -5.69
N PRO A 105 -6.33 10.47 -6.65
CA PRO A 105 -6.81 10.20 -8.02
C PRO A 105 -6.05 9.06 -8.71
N VAL A 106 -4.76 8.87 -8.41
CA VAL A 106 -3.95 7.80 -8.98
C VAL A 106 -4.31 6.47 -8.34
N LEU A 107 -4.43 6.42 -7.02
CA LEU A 107 -4.83 5.23 -6.29
C LEU A 107 -6.22 4.77 -6.72
N ASN A 108 -7.20 5.68 -6.76
CA ASN A 108 -8.57 5.37 -7.16
C ASN A 108 -8.68 4.94 -8.63
N ALA A 109 -7.76 5.34 -9.51
CA ALA A 109 -7.73 4.85 -10.88
C ALA A 109 -7.46 3.34 -11.00
N PHE A 110 -6.94 2.70 -9.95
CA PHE A 110 -6.65 1.26 -9.90
C PHE A 110 -7.41 0.50 -8.81
N LEU A 111 -7.91 1.19 -7.79
CA LEU A 111 -8.56 0.58 -6.62
C LEU A 111 -10.08 0.72 -6.59
N ASN A 112 -10.65 1.77 -7.20
CA ASN A 112 -12.06 2.09 -7.06
C ASN A 112 -12.95 0.96 -7.61
N ASN A 113 -13.99 0.55 -6.86
CA ASN A 113 -14.87 -0.58 -7.20
C ASN A 113 -14.15 -1.95 -7.29
N HIS A 114 -12.96 -2.09 -6.70
CA HIS A 114 -12.19 -3.33 -6.68
C HIS A 114 -11.82 -3.73 -5.24
N THR A 115 -12.79 -4.20 -4.46
CA THR A 115 -12.62 -4.61 -3.04
C THR A 115 -11.42 -5.55 -2.84
N ASP A 116 -11.22 -6.54 -3.71
CA ASP A 116 -10.06 -7.45 -3.62
C ASP A 116 -8.70 -6.74 -3.79
N LEU A 117 -8.63 -5.70 -4.62
CA LEU A 117 -7.41 -4.91 -4.81
C LEU A 117 -7.21 -3.92 -3.66
N GLN A 118 -8.30 -3.39 -3.10
CA GLN A 118 -8.26 -2.59 -1.89
C GLN A 118 -7.77 -3.40 -0.68
N VAL A 119 -8.20 -4.66 -0.52
CA VAL A 119 -7.64 -5.58 0.51
C VAL A 119 -6.12 -5.75 0.32
N VAL A 120 -5.65 -5.86 -0.93
CA VAL A 120 -4.20 -5.90 -1.24
C VAL A 120 -3.51 -4.60 -0.84
N ALA A 121 -4.14 -3.44 -1.05
CA ALA A 121 -3.64 -2.15 -0.61
C ALA A 121 -3.51 -2.08 0.93
N VAL A 122 -4.50 -2.59 1.67
CA VAL A 122 -4.46 -2.67 3.14
C VAL A 122 -3.31 -3.58 3.59
N TYR A 123 -3.10 -4.73 2.94
CA TYR A 123 -1.93 -5.58 3.22
C TYR A 123 -0.59 -4.92 2.90
N ALA A 124 -0.53 -4.12 1.83
CA ALA A 124 0.67 -3.36 1.47
C ALA A 124 1.01 -2.33 2.56
N LEU A 125 0.02 -1.61 3.08
CA LEU A 125 0.17 -0.70 4.22
C LEU A 125 0.58 -1.45 5.49
N GLN A 126 -0.08 -2.55 5.84
CA GLN A 126 0.28 -3.39 6.99
C GLN A 126 1.75 -3.81 6.92
N THR A 127 2.19 -4.33 5.77
CA THR A 127 3.56 -4.82 5.56
C THR A 127 4.56 -3.68 5.64
N TYR A 128 4.21 -2.50 5.15
CA TYR A 128 5.03 -1.30 5.28
C TYR A 128 5.16 -0.88 6.75
N CYS A 129 4.06 -0.78 7.50
CA CYS A 129 4.12 -0.47 8.93
C CYS A 129 4.89 -1.54 9.73
N PHE A 130 4.75 -2.82 9.39
CA PHE A 130 5.54 -3.91 9.97
C PHE A 130 7.04 -3.70 9.74
N SER A 131 7.45 -3.27 8.54
CA SER A 131 8.86 -2.98 8.22
C SER A 131 9.46 -1.81 9.02
N LEU A 132 8.61 -0.99 9.65
CA LEU A 132 8.98 0.12 10.51
C LEU A 132 8.75 -0.19 12.01
N ASP A 133 8.56 -1.46 12.36
CA ASP A 133 8.23 -1.92 13.72
C ASP A 133 6.96 -1.29 14.30
N PHE A 134 5.97 -1.05 13.43
CA PHE A 134 4.66 -0.45 13.75
C PHE A 134 4.74 0.82 14.62
N PRO A 135 5.20 1.95 14.07
CA PRO A 135 5.26 3.21 14.81
C PRO A 135 3.90 3.56 15.42
N LYS A 136 3.89 3.97 16.69
CA LYS A 136 2.67 4.12 17.48
C LYS A 136 1.64 5.02 16.76
N GLY A 137 0.46 4.45 16.50
CA GLY A 137 -0.67 5.16 15.88
C GLY A 137 -0.53 5.43 14.38
N MET A 138 0.55 5.00 13.73
CA MET A 138 0.72 5.17 12.29
C MET A 138 -0.32 4.38 11.50
N LEU A 139 -0.46 3.07 11.77
CA LEU A 139 -1.39 2.23 11.03
C LEU A 139 -2.84 2.72 11.15
N LEU A 140 -3.29 2.99 12.38
CA LEU A 140 -4.64 3.50 12.64
C LEU A 140 -4.91 4.84 11.93
N ARG A 141 -3.96 5.77 11.99
CA ARG A 141 -4.09 7.06 11.29
C ARG A 141 -4.22 6.87 9.78
N TRP A 142 -3.43 5.95 9.20
CA TRP A 142 -3.53 5.64 7.77
C TRP A 142 -4.87 4.97 7.42
N PHE A 143 -5.40 4.07 8.26
CA PHE A 143 -6.73 3.49 8.07
C PHE A 143 -7.81 4.57 8.01
N ILE A 144 -7.84 5.47 8.99
CA ILE A 144 -8.77 6.60 9.03
C ILE A 144 -8.62 7.48 7.79
N ASN A 145 -7.39 7.85 7.42
CA ASN A 145 -7.16 8.70 6.26
C ASN A 145 -7.58 8.04 4.94
N LEU A 146 -7.35 6.73 4.77
CA LEU A 146 -7.75 5.99 3.58
C LEU A 146 -9.27 5.82 3.47
N TYR A 147 -9.95 5.66 4.61
CA TYR A 147 -11.40 5.63 4.71
C TYR A 147 -12.02 7.02 4.43
N ASP A 148 -11.61 8.06 5.18
CA ASP A 148 -12.09 9.44 5.03
C ASP A 148 -11.94 9.97 3.59
N LEU A 149 -10.87 9.56 2.91
CA LEU A 149 -10.58 9.97 1.54
C LEU A 149 -11.15 9.01 0.50
N GLU A 150 -11.96 8.03 0.86
CA GLU A 150 -12.61 7.09 -0.07
C GLU A 150 -11.59 6.42 -1.02
N VAL A 151 -10.43 6.04 -0.48
CA VAL A 151 -9.41 5.27 -1.21
C VAL A 151 -9.65 3.79 -1.01
N ILE A 152 -10.06 3.41 0.20
CA ILE A 152 -10.42 2.05 0.61
C ILE A 152 -11.84 2.11 1.17
N GLU A 153 -12.72 1.32 0.61
CA GLU A 153 -14.10 1.17 1.03
C GLU A 153 -14.18 0.30 2.29
N GLU A 154 -15.29 0.42 3.02
CA GLU A 154 -15.53 -0.32 4.24
C GLU A 154 -15.34 -1.83 4.08
N ASP A 155 -15.99 -2.42 3.07
CA ASP A 155 -15.94 -3.85 2.77
C ASP A 155 -14.51 -4.37 2.68
N ALA A 156 -13.57 -3.57 2.18
CA ALA A 156 -12.19 -3.98 2.06
C ALA A 156 -11.47 -4.01 3.42
N PHE A 157 -11.81 -3.12 4.36
CA PHE A 157 -11.28 -3.17 5.72
C PHE A 157 -11.82 -4.38 6.49
N LEU A 158 -13.13 -4.64 6.39
CA LEU A 158 -13.77 -5.79 7.05
C LEU A 158 -13.26 -7.11 6.45
N LYS A 159 -13.25 -7.22 5.12
CA LYS A 159 -12.70 -8.39 4.44
C LYS A 159 -11.23 -8.63 4.73
N TRP A 160 -10.43 -7.55 4.84
CA TRP A 160 -9.07 -7.69 5.32
C TRP A 160 -9.07 -8.25 6.74
N SER A 161 -9.87 -7.71 7.68
CA SER A 161 -9.87 -8.11 9.09
C SER A 161 -10.14 -9.61 9.29
N GLU A 162 -11.08 -10.16 8.50
CA GLU A 162 -11.50 -11.56 8.52
C GLU A 162 -10.56 -12.52 7.78
N ASP A 163 -9.74 -12.01 6.86
CA ASP A 163 -8.84 -12.83 6.05
C ASP A 163 -7.73 -13.47 6.92
N ILE A 164 -7.68 -14.80 6.86
CA ILE A 164 -6.80 -15.68 7.63
C ILE A 164 -5.49 -16.03 6.90
N THR A 165 -5.21 -15.40 5.77
CA THR A 165 -3.96 -15.62 5.01
C THR A 165 -2.72 -15.34 5.86
N ASP A 166 -1.71 -16.21 5.75
CA ASP A 166 -0.41 -16.08 6.40
C ASP A 166 0.67 -15.52 5.45
N ALA A 167 0.27 -15.08 4.25
CA ALA A 167 1.18 -14.57 3.22
C ALA A 167 1.87 -13.24 3.61
N TYR A 168 1.31 -12.49 4.57
CA TYR A 168 1.80 -11.16 4.97
C TYR A 168 2.13 -11.12 6.47
N PRO A 169 3.29 -10.56 6.85
CA PRO A 169 3.69 -10.48 8.25
C PRO A 169 2.92 -9.40 9.02
N GLY A 170 2.88 -9.52 10.35
CA GLY A 170 2.40 -8.46 11.23
C GLY A 170 0.89 -8.35 11.42
N LYS A 171 0.09 -9.28 10.87
CA LYS A 171 -1.38 -9.27 10.92
C LYS A 171 -1.95 -9.13 12.34
N GLY A 172 -1.47 -9.95 13.29
CA GLY A 172 -1.96 -9.91 14.67
C GLY A 172 -1.72 -8.57 15.37
N THR A 173 -0.52 -7.98 15.21
CA THR A 173 -0.21 -6.65 15.75
C THR A 173 -1.01 -5.56 15.05
N ALA A 174 -1.20 -5.67 13.74
CA ALA A 174 -2.01 -4.73 12.97
C ALA A 174 -3.46 -4.72 13.47
N LEU A 175 -4.10 -5.89 13.57
CA LEU A 175 -5.44 -6.06 14.13
C LEU A 175 -5.54 -5.42 15.52
N PHE A 176 -4.57 -5.69 16.41
CA PHE A 176 -4.55 -5.10 17.74
C PHE A 176 -4.56 -3.57 17.75
N GLN A 177 -3.89 -2.91 16.79
CA GLN A 177 -3.87 -1.44 16.71
C GLN A 177 -5.16 -0.82 16.18
N VAL A 178 -5.91 -1.53 15.34
CA VAL A 178 -7.07 -0.97 14.62
C VAL A 178 -8.41 -1.58 15.05
N ASN A 179 -8.42 -2.59 15.93
CA ASN A 179 -9.63 -3.33 16.31
C ASN A 179 -10.77 -2.43 16.81
N THR A 180 -10.46 -1.43 17.65
CA THR A 180 -11.48 -0.48 18.13
C THR A 180 -12.11 0.31 16.99
N TRP A 181 -11.33 0.68 15.99
CA TRP A 181 -11.84 1.41 14.82
C TRP A 181 -12.63 0.50 13.88
N LEU A 182 -12.21 -0.77 13.70
CA LEU A 182 -12.99 -1.75 12.95
C LEU A 182 -14.35 -2.04 13.59
N THR A 183 -14.41 -2.21 14.91
CA THR A 183 -15.69 -2.39 15.61
C THR A 183 -16.60 -1.17 15.44
N TRP A 184 -16.04 0.04 15.47
CA TRP A 184 -16.82 1.25 15.17
C TRP A 184 -17.33 1.26 13.72
N LEU A 185 -16.50 0.84 12.77
CA LEU A 185 -16.85 0.77 11.36
C LEU A 185 -18.03 -0.19 11.12
N GLU A 186 -17.98 -1.40 11.70
CA GLU A 186 -19.08 -2.39 11.64
C GLU A 186 -20.39 -1.85 12.22
N THR A 187 -20.33 -1.08 13.31
CA THR A 187 -21.54 -0.52 13.94
C THR A 187 -22.19 0.57 13.09
N VAL A 188 -21.41 1.45 12.47
CA VAL A 188 -21.94 2.52 11.62
C VAL A 188 -22.60 1.93 10.37
N SER A 189 -21.97 0.93 9.77
CA SER A 189 -22.50 0.18 8.64
C SER A 189 -23.87 -0.44 8.93
N SER A 190 -23.98 -1.13 10.06
CA SER A 190 -25.24 -1.79 10.45
C SER A 190 -26.37 -0.78 10.69
N GLU A 191 -26.05 0.41 11.21
CA GLU A 191 -27.02 1.49 11.43
C GLU A 191 -27.50 2.12 10.11
N GLU A 192 -26.63 2.23 9.10
CA GLU A 192 -27.00 2.75 7.78
C GLU A 192 -27.89 1.76 6.99
N GLU A 193 -27.62 0.46 7.07
CA GLU A 193 -28.45 -0.58 6.44
C GLU A 193 -29.86 -0.65 7.05
N ASP A 194 -29.99 -0.55 8.38
CA ASP A 194 -31.28 -0.56 9.08
C ASP A 194 -32.15 0.68 8.75
N GLU A 195 -31.56 1.80 8.34
CA GLU A 195 -32.28 3.02 7.92
C GLU A 195 -32.77 2.97 6.47
N GLU A 196 -32.10 2.25 5.57
CA GLU A 196 -32.53 2.10 4.16
C GLU A 196 -33.73 1.14 3.99
N ASP A 197 -33.90 0.19 4.93
CA ASP A 197 -34.98 -0.80 4.93
C ASP A 197 -36.26 -0.36 5.70
N ALA A 198 -36.28 0.86 6.26
CA ALA A 198 -37.38 1.43 7.08
C ALA A 198 -38.25 2.46 6.34
#